data_AF-A0A7H1NQ70-F1
#
_entry.id   AF-A0A7H1NQ70-F1
#
_cell.length_a   1.000
_cell.length_b   1.000
_cell.length_c   1.000
_cell.angle_alpha   90.00
_cell.angle_beta   90.00
_cell.angle_gamma   90.00
#
_symmetry.space_group_name_H-M   'P 1'
#
loop_
_entity.id
_entity.type
_entity.pdbx_description
1 polymer ?
#
loop_
_entity_poly.entity_id
_entity_poly.type
_entity_poly.pdbx_seq_one_letter_code
_entity_poly.pdbx_strand_id
1 'polypeptide(L)'
;MNKAVQALGGRSLVELLAGIVVLIAMVVMIGFAIFSTGRKTETGYPLWASFDHIDGLGIGSDIKLAGITVGHVVDENVNPRNYKASVYFVVRPDIKLPVDSAAIITSDSLLGGKYIALTPGADSRMLKFGERIKDTQGSIGLQQLLSKFLFSVTETMTALTKQKAEEEKHHLQMKPNSSGTPGHIPALEGTSKPFAPLK
;
A
#
# COMPACT_ATOMS: atom_id res chain seq x y z
N MET A 1 -5.27 68.71 44.75
CA MET A 1 -5.68 68.10 43.47
C MET A 1 -4.70 67.02 42.97
N ASN A 2 -3.93 66.34 43.84
CA ASN A 2 -2.81 65.49 43.41
C ASN A 2 -2.81 64.10 44.08
N LYS A 3 -3.94 63.37 44.04
CA LYS A 3 -3.96 61.94 44.44
C LYS A 3 -4.56 60.98 43.39
N ALA A 4 -5.02 61.49 42.24
CA ALA A 4 -5.55 60.64 41.16
C ALA A 4 -4.48 60.15 40.17
N VAL A 5 -3.31 60.81 40.09
CA VAL A 5 -2.26 60.49 39.11
C VAL A 5 -1.27 59.42 39.61
N GLN A 6 -1.16 59.19 40.91
CA GLN A 6 -0.18 58.24 41.48
C GLN A 6 -0.63 56.76 41.47
N ALA A 7 -1.89 56.46 41.15
CA ALA A 7 -2.40 55.09 41.15
C ALA A 7 -2.35 54.39 39.76
N LEU A 8 -1.96 55.10 38.70
CA LEU A 8 -1.94 54.58 37.32
C LEU A 8 -0.56 54.18 36.79
N GLY A 9 0.52 54.44 37.54
CA GLY A 9 1.90 54.28 37.04
C GLY A 9 2.53 52.90 37.22
N GLY A 10 2.05 52.07 38.15
CA GLY A 10 2.70 50.78 38.46
C GLY A 10 2.07 49.58 37.73
N ARG A 11 0.74 49.54 37.65
CA ARG A 11 0.00 48.40 37.11
C ARG A 11 0.06 48.33 35.58
N SER A 12 -0.04 49.49 34.92
CA SER A 12 0.10 49.63 33.46
C SER A 12 1.50 49.31 32.95
N LEU A 13 2.56 49.65 33.71
CA LEU A 13 3.94 49.31 33.35
C LEU A 13 4.21 47.81 33.47
N VAL A 14 3.68 47.15 34.51
CA VAL A 14 3.79 45.69 34.66
C VAL A 14 3.02 44.97 33.56
N GLU A 15 1.83 45.45 33.18
CA GLU A 15 1.05 44.92 32.06
C GLU A 15 1.77 45.11 30.71
N LEU A 16 2.39 46.28 30.49
CA LEU A 16 3.20 46.56 29.29
C LEU A 16 4.44 45.65 29.23
N LEU A 17 5.17 45.50 30.34
CA LEU A 17 6.32 44.61 30.45
C LEU A 17 5.94 43.15 30.18
N ALA A 18 4.83 42.69 30.78
CA ALA A 18 4.31 41.35 30.53
C ALA A 18 3.97 41.15 29.04
N GLY A 19 3.32 42.13 28.41
CA GLY A 19 3.03 42.10 26.97
C GLY A 19 4.28 42.01 26.10
N ILE A 20 5.32 42.79 26.41
CA ILE A 20 6.60 42.75 25.69
C ILE A 20 7.28 41.39 25.85
N VAL A 21 7.29 40.82 27.06
CA VAL A 21 7.88 39.49 27.30
C VAL A 21 7.15 38.41 26.50
N VAL A 22 5.82 38.47 26.45
CA VAL A 22 5.02 37.52 25.64
C VAL A 22 5.33 37.69 24.15
N LEU A 23 5.46 38.92 23.65
CA LEU A 23 5.83 39.17 22.25
C LEU A 23 7.23 38.64 21.93
N ILE A 24 8.21 38.86 22.80
CA ILE A 24 9.57 38.32 22.63
C ILE A 24 9.51 36.79 22.63
N ALA A 25 8.80 36.18 23.57
CA ALA A 25 8.65 34.73 23.64
C ALA A 25 7.97 34.17 22.38
N MET A 26 6.95 34.85 21.84
CA MET A 26 6.30 34.47 20.60
C MET A 26 7.26 34.55 19.41
N VAL A 27 8.05 35.62 19.29
CA VAL A 27 9.04 35.77 18.21
C VAL A 27 10.12 34.69 18.31
N VAL A 28 10.62 34.42 19.52
CA VAL A 28 11.60 33.34 19.76
C VAL A 28 11.00 31.98 19.43
N MET A 29 9.74 31.72 19.79
CA MET A 29 9.06 30.46 19.49
C MET A 29 8.82 30.29 17.98
N ILE A 30 8.42 31.34 17.27
CA ILE A 30 8.26 31.33 15.81
C ILE A 30 9.61 31.11 15.13
N GLY A 31 10.65 31.82 15.57
CA GLY A 31 12.02 31.62 15.09
C GLY A 31 12.46 30.18 15.31
N PHE A 32 12.31 29.66 16.52
CA PHE A 32 12.63 28.28 16.85
C PHE A 32 11.79 27.28 16.03
N ALA A 33 10.51 27.51 15.79
CA ALA A 33 9.68 26.63 14.96
C ALA A 33 10.18 26.59 13.51
N ILE A 34 10.57 27.73 12.95
CA ILE A 34 11.13 27.83 11.60
C ILE A 34 12.49 27.11 11.51
N PHE A 35 13.37 27.29 12.50
CA PHE A 35 14.71 26.69 12.50
C PHE A 35 14.76 25.23 12.99
N SER A 36 13.88 24.83 13.91
CA SER A 36 13.79 23.45 14.44
C SER A 36 12.99 22.52 13.53
N THR A 37 12.27 23.06 12.55
CA THR A 37 11.90 22.32 11.34
C THR A 37 13.19 22.09 10.56
N GLY A 38 14.03 21.21 11.10
CA GLY A 38 15.32 20.81 10.57
C GLY A 38 15.15 20.07 9.26
N ARG A 39 14.74 20.79 8.22
CA ARG A 39 15.05 20.45 6.84
C ARG A 39 16.54 20.67 6.73
N LYS A 40 17.29 19.69 7.25
CA LYS A 40 18.66 19.48 6.83
C LYS A 40 18.57 19.51 5.32
N THR A 41 19.14 20.56 4.72
CA THR A 41 19.39 20.59 3.29
C THR A 41 20.48 19.55 3.07
N GLU A 42 20.11 18.28 3.23
CA GLU A 42 20.93 17.16 2.83
C GLU A 42 21.07 17.36 1.32
N THR A 43 22.27 17.69 0.90
CA THR A 43 22.65 17.89 -0.50
C THR A 43 22.42 16.57 -1.25
N GLY A 44 21.20 16.32 -1.65
CA GLY A 44 20.79 15.14 -2.41
C GLY A 44 20.85 15.38 -3.90
N TYR A 45 20.69 14.31 -4.68
CA TYR A 45 20.40 14.41 -6.10
C TYR A 45 18.89 14.28 -6.33
N PRO A 46 18.31 15.12 -7.20
CA PRO A 46 16.90 15.05 -7.54
C PRO A 46 16.65 13.85 -8.43
N LEU A 47 15.53 13.20 -8.18
CA LEU A 47 14.90 12.22 -9.04
C LEU A 47 13.43 12.58 -9.14
N TRP A 48 12.75 11.95 -10.09
CA TRP A 48 11.30 12.08 -10.18
C TRP A 48 10.66 10.79 -10.64
N ALA A 49 9.39 10.63 -10.30
CA ALA A 49 8.57 9.49 -10.66
C ALA A 49 7.16 9.95 -11.03
N SER A 50 6.46 9.16 -11.83
CA SER A 50 5.10 9.46 -12.25
C SER A 50 4.13 8.39 -11.74
N PHE A 51 3.10 8.79 -11.01
CA PHE A 51 2.15 7.90 -10.37
C PHE A 51 0.73 8.18 -10.86
N ASP A 52 -0.11 7.14 -10.85
CA ASP A 52 -1.55 7.30 -11.14
C ASP A 52 -2.28 7.98 -9.97
N HIS A 53 -1.93 7.63 -8.74
CA HIS A 53 -2.50 8.18 -7.52
C HIS A 53 -1.41 8.42 -6.47
N ILE A 54 -1.49 9.55 -5.77
CA ILE A 54 -0.56 9.96 -4.71
C ILE A 54 -1.28 10.35 -3.42
N ASP A 55 -2.53 9.93 -3.23
CA ASP A 55 -3.40 10.35 -2.13
C ASP A 55 -2.71 10.17 -0.77
N GLY A 56 -2.54 11.25 0.00
CA GLY A 56 -1.91 11.23 1.32
C GLY A 56 -0.38 11.29 1.31
N LEU A 57 0.25 11.34 0.13
CA LEU A 57 1.61 11.83 -0.06
C LEU A 57 1.56 13.35 -0.24
N GLY A 58 2.59 14.07 0.21
CA GLY A 58 2.71 15.50 -0.04
C GLY A 58 4.15 15.99 0.05
N ILE A 59 4.34 17.28 -0.20
CA ILE A 59 5.66 17.93 -0.06
C ILE A 59 6.19 17.73 1.37
N GLY A 60 7.44 17.28 1.47
CA GLY A 60 8.09 16.94 2.74
C GLY A 60 7.85 15.50 3.20
N SER A 61 7.01 14.70 2.52
CA SER A 61 6.91 13.26 2.77
C SER A 61 8.27 12.58 2.61
N ASP A 62 8.52 11.58 3.46
CA ASP A 62 9.77 10.84 3.46
C ASP A 62 9.97 10.04 2.16
N ILE A 63 11.24 9.91 1.77
CA ILE A 63 11.69 8.88 0.83
C ILE A 63 12.48 7.87 1.64
N LYS A 64 12.05 6.61 1.64
CA LYS A 64 12.68 5.55 2.45
C LYS A 64 13.28 4.46 1.58
N LEU A 65 14.43 3.96 1.99
CA LEU A 65 15.08 2.79 1.44
C LEU A 65 15.29 1.80 2.57
N ALA A 66 14.80 0.56 2.43
CA ALA A 66 14.86 -0.45 3.49
C ALA A 66 14.29 0.04 4.84
N GLY A 67 13.27 0.90 4.81
CA GLY A 67 12.64 1.49 6.01
C GLY A 67 13.37 2.68 6.62
N ILE A 68 14.55 3.07 6.09
CA ILE A 68 15.34 4.20 6.57
C ILE A 68 15.09 5.40 5.68
N THR A 69 14.83 6.57 6.27
CA THR A 69 14.66 7.83 5.52
C THR A 69 15.99 8.24 4.87
N VAL A 70 15.97 8.34 3.54
CA VAL A 70 17.10 8.69 2.67
C VAL A 70 16.84 9.95 1.84
N GLY A 71 15.71 10.61 2.05
CA GLY A 71 15.29 11.72 1.21
C GLY A 71 13.92 12.26 1.59
N HIS A 72 13.43 13.23 0.81
CA HIS A 72 12.09 13.80 0.96
C HIS A 72 11.53 14.29 -0.38
N VAL A 73 10.21 14.36 -0.46
CA VAL A 73 9.47 14.97 -1.58
C VAL A 73 9.69 16.48 -1.57
N VAL A 74 10.06 17.05 -2.71
CA VAL A 74 10.31 18.49 -2.87
C VAL A 74 9.22 19.21 -3.65
N ASP A 75 8.58 18.53 -4.60
CA ASP A 75 7.54 19.13 -5.45
C ASP A 75 6.61 18.05 -6.02
N GLU A 76 5.40 18.45 -6.37
CA GLU A 76 4.40 17.59 -7.00
C GLU A 76 3.55 18.38 -8.00
N ASN A 77 3.27 17.78 -9.15
CA ASN A 77 2.47 18.43 -10.19
C ASN A 77 1.67 17.39 -10.99
N VAL A 78 0.54 17.78 -11.56
CA VAL A 78 -0.24 16.92 -12.46
C VAL A 78 0.18 17.21 -13.90
N ASN A 79 0.57 16.18 -14.64
CA ASN A 79 0.90 16.33 -16.05
C ASN A 79 -0.40 16.40 -16.87
N PRO A 80 -0.70 17.52 -17.57
CA PRO A 80 -1.97 17.71 -18.25
C PRO A 80 -2.16 16.83 -19.50
N ARG A 81 -1.10 16.17 -19.97
CA ARG A 81 -1.17 15.29 -21.16
C ARG A 81 -1.61 13.87 -20.84
N ASN A 82 -1.23 13.36 -19.67
CA ASN A 82 -1.52 11.97 -19.28
C ASN A 82 -2.26 11.87 -17.93
N TYR A 83 -2.54 13.01 -17.29
CA TYR A 83 -3.23 13.15 -16.01
C TYR A 83 -2.58 12.39 -14.85
N LYS A 84 -1.30 12.01 -14.99
CA LYS A 84 -0.52 11.38 -13.91
C LYS A 84 0.11 12.45 -13.03
N ALA A 85 0.22 12.14 -11.74
CA ALA A 85 1.01 12.93 -10.81
C ALA A 85 2.50 12.72 -11.11
N SER A 86 3.27 13.80 -11.20
CA SER A 86 4.72 13.83 -11.31
C SER A 86 5.25 14.32 -9.98
N VAL A 87 6.00 13.47 -9.28
CA VAL A 87 6.55 13.76 -7.95
C VAL A 87 8.05 13.88 -8.07
N TYR A 88 8.58 15.02 -7.62
CA TYR A 88 10.00 15.31 -7.56
C TYR A 88 10.47 15.15 -6.13
N PHE A 89 11.59 14.47 -5.95
CA PHE A 89 12.14 14.19 -4.62
C PHE A 89 13.66 14.15 -4.67
N VAL A 90 14.30 14.36 -3.53
CA VAL A 90 15.75 14.30 -3.39
C VAL A 90 16.15 13.05 -2.62
N VAL A 91 17.25 12.44 -3.02
CA VAL A 91 17.86 11.29 -2.34
C VAL A 91 19.29 11.66 -1.94
N ARG A 92 19.70 11.28 -0.73
CA ARG A 92 21.06 11.55 -0.23
C ARG A 92 22.14 10.95 -1.17
N PRO A 93 23.31 11.59 -1.30
CA PRO A 93 24.27 11.30 -2.35
C PRO A 93 25.05 9.99 -2.16
N ASP A 94 25.07 9.46 -0.94
CA ASP A 94 25.63 8.16 -0.55
C ASP A 94 24.86 6.97 -1.14
N ILE A 95 23.58 7.17 -1.50
CA ILE A 95 22.72 6.13 -2.04
C ILE A 95 22.71 6.20 -3.57
N LYS A 96 23.21 5.14 -4.22
CA LYS A 96 23.11 4.96 -5.68
C LYS A 96 22.03 3.94 -6.00
N LEU A 97 21.08 4.34 -6.85
CA LEU A 97 19.94 3.52 -7.24
C LEU A 97 20.15 2.99 -8.67
N PRO A 98 19.98 1.68 -8.90
CA PRO A 98 19.91 1.11 -10.24
C PRO A 98 18.80 1.73 -11.11
N VAL A 99 18.97 1.74 -12.44
CA VAL A 99 17.98 2.31 -13.39
C VAL A 99 16.66 1.55 -13.42
N ASP A 100 16.65 0.30 -12.96
CA ASP A 100 15.47 -0.56 -12.79
C ASP A 100 14.93 -0.55 -11.36
N SER A 101 15.32 0.43 -10.53
CA SER A 101 14.70 0.64 -9.22
C SER A 101 13.22 0.98 -9.36
N ALA A 102 12.44 0.63 -8.34
CA ALA A 102 11.03 0.96 -8.24
C ALA A 102 10.75 2.00 -7.14
N ALA A 103 9.72 2.80 -7.34
CA ALA A 103 9.18 3.74 -6.36
C ALA A 103 7.73 3.39 -6.02
N ILE A 104 7.45 3.13 -4.75
CA ILE A 104 6.15 2.63 -4.29
C ILE A 104 5.62 3.56 -3.21
N ILE A 105 4.41 4.11 -3.40
CA ILE A 105 3.77 4.92 -2.37
C ILE A 105 3.08 4.00 -1.36
N THR A 106 3.54 4.06 -0.11
CA THR A 106 3.02 3.24 0.98
C THR A 106 2.89 4.06 2.27
N SER A 107 2.29 3.49 3.31
CA SER A 107 2.05 4.15 4.60
C SER A 107 3.04 3.67 5.66
N ASP A 108 3.44 4.56 6.58
CA ASP A 108 4.37 4.23 7.68
C ASP A 108 3.73 3.34 8.76
N SER A 109 2.39 3.31 8.80
CA SER A 109 1.55 2.46 9.63
C SER A 109 0.09 2.65 9.20
N LEU A 110 -0.88 2.17 10.00
CA LEU A 110 -2.32 2.37 9.77
C LEU A 110 -2.74 3.84 9.86
N LEU A 111 -2.16 4.60 10.79
CA LEU A 111 -2.47 6.02 11.05
C LEU A 111 -1.34 6.98 10.64
N GLY A 112 -0.26 6.44 10.06
CA GLY A 112 0.88 7.23 9.60
C GLY A 112 0.58 7.93 8.28
N GLY A 113 1.38 8.96 7.99
CA GLY A 113 1.42 9.56 6.65
C GLY A 113 1.94 8.58 5.60
N LYS A 114 1.85 8.98 4.32
CA LYS A 114 2.47 8.22 3.23
C LYS A 114 3.88 8.69 2.94
N TYR A 115 4.66 7.77 2.40
CA TYR A 115 6.03 7.97 1.98
C TYR A 115 6.28 7.18 0.69
N ILE A 116 7.37 7.50 -0.02
CA ILE A 116 7.83 6.71 -1.16
C ILE A 116 8.88 5.71 -0.67
N ALA A 117 8.55 4.42 -0.77
CA ALA A 117 9.51 3.33 -0.61
C ALA A 117 10.27 3.12 -1.92
N LEU A 118 11.60 3.16 -1.84
CA LEU A 118 12.49 2.82 -2.94
C LEU A 118 12.92 1.36 -2.81
N THR A 119 12.83 0.63 -3.92
CA THR A 119 13.30 -0.74 -4.02
C THR A 119 14.38 -0.81 -5.11
N PRO A 120 15.64 -1.08 -4.77
CA PRO A 120 16.70 -1.23 -5.75
C PRO A 120 16.43 -2.42 -6.67
N GLY A 121 16.69 -2.24 -7.96
CA GLY A 121 16.72 -3.34 -8.93
C GLY A 121 18.08 -4.03 -8.98
N ALA A 122 18.34 -4.74 -10.08
CA ALA A 122 19.56 -5.51 -10.29
C ALA A 122 20.39 -5.01 -11.49
N ASP A 123 20.00 -3.92 -12.16
CA ASP A 123 20.77 -3.36 -13.27
C ASP A 123 22.10 -2.78 -12.78
N SER A 124 23.17 -3.04 -13.52
CA SER A 124 24.49 -2.47 -13.29
C SER A 124 24.57 -0.94 -13.49
N ARG A 125 23.64 -0.37 -14.27
CA ARG A 125 23.57 1.06 -14.55
C ARG A 125 22.82 1.76 -13.42
N MET A 126 23.35 2.91 -13.02
CA MET A 126 22.76 3.74 -11.97
C MET A 126 21.99 4.92 -12.55
N LEU A 127 20.92 5.32 -11.86
CA LEU A 127 20.17 6.54 -12.16
C LEU A 127 21.07 7.76 -12.03
N LYS A 128 20.94 8.67 -13.00
CA LYS A 128 21.64 9.95 -13.02
C LYS A 128 20.81 11.03 -12.33
N PHE A 129 21.46 12.17 -12.10
CA PHE A 129 20.81 13.38 -11.63
C PHE A 129 19.61 13.75 -12.52
N GLY A 130 18.44 13.97 -11.90
CA GLY A 130 17.21 14.35 -12.58
C GLY A 130 16.54 13.23 -13.38
N GLU A 131 17.03 11.99 -13.28
CA GLU A 131 16.47 10.87 -14.03
C GLU A 131 15.14 10.39 -13.44
N ARG A 132 14.32 9.79 -14.32
CA ARG A 132 13.00 9.28 -13.98
C ARG A 132 13.08 7.83 -13.51
N ILE A 133 12.48 7.53 -12.36
CA ILE A 133 12.17 6.16 -11.96
C ILE A 133 10.98 5.67 -12.78
N LYS A 134 11.16 4.56 -13.52
CA LYS A 134 10.17 4.05 -14.48
C LYS A 134 9.15 3.12 -13.84
N ASP A 135 9.60 2.30 -12.89
CA ASP A 135 8.73 1.38 -12.19
C ASP A 135 8.11 2.09 -10.98
N THR A 136 6.79 2.26 -11.02
CA THR A 136 6.06 3.10 -10.08
C THR A 136 4.77 2.43 -9.68
N GLN A 137 4.51 2.42 -8.38
CA GLN A 137 3.23 1.98 -7.83
C GLN A 137 2.63 3.10 -7.00
N GLY A 138 1.46 3.59 -7.43
CA GLY A 138 0.72 4.64 -6.73
C GLY A 138 0.10 4.16 -5.42
N SER A 139 -0.44 5.12 -4.66
CA SER A 139 -1.21 4.80 -3.47
C SER A 139 -2.45 3.99 -3.81
N ILE A 140 -2.81 3.05 -2.93
CA ILE A 140 -4.09 2.35 -3.02
C ILE A 140 -5.02 2.89 -1.93
N GLY A 141 -6.18 3.40 -2.35
CA GLY A 141 -7.23 3.84 -1.43
C GLY A 141 -7.94 2.65 -0.75
N LEU A 142 -8.44 2.86 0.47
CA LEU A 142 -9.16 1.82 1.23
C LEU A 142 -10.40 1.31 0.47
N GLN A 143 -11.13 2.19 -0.19
CA GLN A 143 -12.26 1.82 -1.04
C GLN A 143 -11.85 0.86 -2.15
N GLN A 144 -10.73 1.12 -2.82
CA GLN A 144 -10.23 0.27 -3.91
C GLN A 144 -9.77 -1.09 -3.37
N LEU A 145 -9.14 -1.13 -2.20
CA LEU A 145 -8.78 -2.39 -1.52
C LEU A 145 -10.03 -3.21 -1.20
N LEU A 146 -11.07 -2.56 -0.65
CA LEU A 146 -12.35 -3.21 -0.36
C LEU A 146 -12.98 -3.78 -1.64
N SER A 147 -13.02 -3.02 -2.74
CA SER A 147 -13.53 -3.51 -4.02
C SER A 147 -12.75 -4.72 -4.52
N LYS A 148 -11.41 -4.67 -4.53
CA LYS A 148 -10.54 -5.79 -4.93
C LYS A 148 -10.80 -7.04 -4.09
N PHE A 149 -10.99 -6.87 -2.77
CA PHE A 149 -11.32 -7.96 -1.87
C PHE A 149 -12.69 -8.57 -2.21
N LEU A 150 -13.73 -7.75 -2.39
CA LEU A 150 -15.06 -8.23 -2.75
C LEU A 150 -15.05 -9.01 -4.08
N PHE A 151 -14.38 -8.48 -5.10
CA PHE A 151 -14.24 -9.18 -6.39
C PHE A 151 -13.53 -10.52 -6.24
N SER A 152 -12.42 -10.57 -5.49
CA SER A 152 -11.67 -11.80 -5.24
C SER A 152 -12.53 -12.87 -4.52
N VAL A 153 -13.33 -12.45 -3.54
CA VAL A 153 -14.26 -13.35 -2.83
C VAL A 153 -15.34 -13.86 -3.77
N THR A 154 -15.96 -12.98 -4.57
CA THR A 154 -17.01 -13.38 -5.51
C THR A 154 -16.48 -14.32 -6.60
N GLU A 155 -15.31 -14.06 -7.16
CA GLU A 155 -14.64 -14.94 -8.14
C GLU A 155 -14.38 -16.32 -7.55
N THR A 156 -13.85 -16.39 -6.32
CA THR A 156 -13.59 -17.66 -5.63
C THR A 156 -14.89 -18.45 -5.41
N MET A 157 -15.96 -17.79 -4.93
CA MET A 157 -17.26 -18.44 -4.74
C MET A 157 -17.88 -18.93 -6.04
N THR A 158 -17.74 -18.17 -7.13
CA THR A 158 -18.23 -18.54 -8.46
C THR A 158 -17.46 -19.72 -9.03
N ALA A 159 -16.14 -19.78 -8.80
CA ALA A 159 -15.33 -20.91 -9.19
C ALA A 159 -15.74 -22.18 -8.42
N LEU A 160 -15.98 -22.08 -7.11
CA LEU A 160 -16.41 -23.20 -6.26
C LEU A 160 -17.80 -23.72 -6.64
N THR A 161 -18.77 -22.83 -6.94
CA THR A 161 -20.10 -23.27 -7.39
C THR A 161 -20.05 -23.94 -8.75
N LYS A 162 -19.21 -23.43 -9.67
CA LYS A 162 -18.99 -24.03 -10.99
C LYS A 162 -18.32 -25.41 -10.88
N GLN A 163 -17.30 -25.55 -10.04
CA GLN A 163 -16.63 -26.84 -9.78
C GLN A 163 -17.59 -27.86 -9.19
N LYS A 164 -18.40 -27.47 -8.21
CA LYS A 164 -19.40 -28.37 -7.60
C LYS A 164 -20.47 -28.81 -8.60
N ALA A 165 -20.92 -27.90 -9.47
CA ALA A 165 -21.86 -28.20 -10.54
C ALA A 165 -21.26 -29.10 -11.64
N GLU A 166 -19.94 -29.01 -11.89
CA GLU A 166 -19.23 -29.88 -12.82
C GLU A 166 -19.00 -31.29 -12.23
N GLU A 167 -18.68 -31.41 -10.94
CA GLU A 167 -18.57 -32.70 -10.24
C GLU A 167 -19.92 -33.45 -10.21
N GLU A 168 -21.03 -32.75 -9.96
CA GLU A 168 -22.36 -33.38 -9.92
C GLU A 168 -22.80 -33.90 -11.30
N LYS A 169 -22.46 -33.18 -12.38
CA LYS A 169 -22.67 -33.64 -13.77
C LYS A 169 -21.79 -34.84 -14.13
N HIS A 170 -20.60 -34.94 -13.56
CA HIS A 170 -19.71 -36.10 -13.74
C HIS A 170 -20.21 -37.33 -12.98
N HIS A 171 -20.84 -37.14 -11.81
CA HIS A 171 -21.40 -38.22 -10.98
C HIS A 171 -22.70 -38.81 -11.56
N LEU A 172 -23.53 -38.00 -12.22
CA LEU A 172 -24.78 -38.45 -12.86
C LEU A 172 -24.56 -39.33 -14.10
N GLN A 173 -23.42 -39.21 -14.79
CA GLN A 173 -23.08 -40.04 -15.96
C GLN A 173 -22.52 -41.43 -15.59
N MET A 174 -22.17 -41.67 -14.32
CA MET A 174 -21.68 -42.97 -13.83
C MET A 174 -22.76 -43.85 -13.19
N LYS A 175 -24.03 -43.42 -13.15
CA LYS A 175 -25.10 -44.26 -12.62
C LYS A 175 -25.24 -45.50 -13.52
N PRO A 176 -24.94 -46.72 -13.04
CA PRO A 176 -25.00 -47.90 -13.88
C PRO A 176 -26.44 -48.11 -14.36
N ASN A 177 -26.60 -48.26 -15.67
CA ASN A 177 -27.87 -48.60 -16.30
C ASN A 177 -28.29 -50.00 -15.83
N SER A 178 -29.07 -50.08 -14.75
CA SER A 178 -29.58 -51.33 -14.19
C SER A 178 -30.90 -51.79 -14.82
N SER A 179 -31.11 -51.55 -16.12
CA SER A 179 -32.26 -52.06 -16.88
C SER A 179 -31.99 -53.39 -17.60
N GLY A 180 -31.04 -54.18 -17.09
CA GLY A 180 -30.88 -55.58 -17.48
C GLY A 180 -31.98 -56.42 -16.85
N THR A 181 -33.01 -56.76 -17.61
CA THR A 181 -33.96 -57.82 -17.27
C THR A 181 -33.17 -59.09 -16.90
N PRO A 182 -33.46 -59.78 -15.78
CA PRO A 182 -32.76 -61.02 -15.46
C PRO A 182 -32.96 -62.03 -16.61
N GLY A 183 -31.85 -62.38 -17.27
CA GLY A 183 -31.86 -63.38 -18.33
C GLY A 183 -32.42 -64.69 -17.80
N HIS A 184 -33.35 -65.28 -18.56
CA HIS A 184 -33.85 -66.63 -18.32
C HIS A 184 -32.67 -67.61 -18.25
N ILE A 185 -32.48 -68.23 -17.10
CA ILE A 185 -31.58 -69.38 -16.92
C ILE A 185 -32.39 -70.62 -17.34
N PRO A 186 -32.02 -71.34 -18.41
CA PRO A 186 -32.64 -72.64 -18.70
C PRO A 186 -32.21 -73.63 -17.61
N ALA A 187 -33.15 -74.41 -17.10
CA ALA A 187 -32.88 -75.48 -16.15
C ALA A 187 -32.04 -76.58 -16.81
N LEU A 188 -30.84 -76.84 -16.28
CA LEU A 188 -30.00 -77.97 -16.66
C LEU A 188 -30.41 -79.15 -15.78
N GLU A 189 -31.29 -80.00 -16.31
CA GLU A 189 -31.67 -81.27 -15.71
C GLU A 189 -30.52 -82.27 -15.86
N GLY A 190 -29.65 -82.31 -14.85
CA GLY A 190 -28.50 -83.20 -14.78
C GLY A 190 -28.82 -84.45 -13.95
N THR A 191 -29.01 -85.56 -14.65
CA THR A 191 -29.21 -86.91 -14.14
C THR A 191 -28.14 -87.32 -13.12
N SER A 192 -28.56 -87.65 -11.89
CA SER A 192 -27.71 -88.25 -10.86
C SER A 192 -27.48 -89.74 -11.14
N LYS A 193 -26.22 -90.12 -11.37
CA LYS A 193 -25.78 -91.52 -11.25
C LYS A 193 -25.08 -91.72 -9.89
N PRO A 194 -25.38 -92.79 -9.15
CA PRO A 194 -24.77 -93.04 -7.85
C PRO A 194 -23.34 -93.57 -7.98
N PHE A 195 -22.43 -92.99 -7.18
CA PHE A 195 -21.04 -93.43 -7.05
C PHE A 195 -20.93 -94.45 -5.91
N ALA A 196 -20.39 -95.63 -6.21
CA ALA A 196 -20.15 -96.69 -5.25
C ALA A 196 -18.89 -96.41 -4.38
N PRO A 197 -18.81 -96.92 -3.14
CA PRO A 197 -17.64 -96.75 -2.29
C PRO A 197 -16.53 -97.77 -2.63
N LEU A 198 -15.27 -97.33 -2.63
CA LEU A 198 -14.11 -98.22 -2.60
C LEU A 198 -13.45 -98.16 -1.22
N LYS A 199 -13.03 -99.36 -0.79
CA LYS A 199 -12.44 -99.78 0.49
C LYS A 199 -11.31 -98.90 1.01
#